data_AF-A0A8J9WZQ2-F1
#
_entry.id   AF-A0A8J9WZQ2-F1
#
_cell.length_a   1.000
_cell.length_b   1.000
_cell.length_c   1.000
_cell.angle_alpha   90.00
_cell.angle_beta   90.00
_cell.angle_gamma   90.00
#
_symmetry.space_group_name_H-M   'P 1'
#
loop_
_entity.id
_entity.type
_entity.pdbx_description
1 polymer ?
#
loop_
_entity_poly.entity_id
_entity_poly.type
_entity_poly.pdbx_seq_one_letter_code
_entity_poly.pdbx_strand_id
1 'polypeptide(L)'
;MVDISAIGDSNAAAPVENVAELQFGPEFEDIHILSNAQVAVILQVSANSAVNRDEELNEVYRKTQKYVNRFNTMTNPEKEHQELVDELDNLQ
;
A
#
# COMPACT_ATOMS: atom_id res chain seq x y z
N MET A 1 44.13 25.15 10.36
CA MET A 1 43.84 23.84 9.77
C MET A 1 42.69 23.28 10.57
N VAL A 2 41.47 23.34 10.03
CA VAL A 2 40.23 22.98 10.76
C VAL A 2 40.06 21.48 10.64
N ASP A 3 39.98 20.79 11.78
CA ASP A 3 39.74 19.35 11.88
C ASP A 3 38.27 19.07 11.47
N ILE A 4 38.08 18.31 10.39
CA ILE A 4 36.77 17.96 9.79
C ILE A 4 36.23 16.63 10.36
N SER A 5 36.86 16.10 11.41
CA SER A 5 36.62 14.77 11.97
C SER A 5 35.29 14.59 12.75
N ALA A 6 34.31 15.47 12.58
CA ALA A 6 33.01 15.41 13.30
C ALA A 6 31.77 15.42 12.39
N ILE A 7 31.90 15.12 11.09
CA ILE A 7 30.72 14.69 10.31
C ILE A 7 30.60 13.19 10.56
N GLY A 8 29.93 12.85 11.66
CA GLY A 8 29.65 11.47 12.02
C GLY A 8 28.98 10.76 10.85
N ASP A 9 29.52 9.60 10.49
CA ASP A 9 28.88 8.61 9.63
C ASP A 9 27.52 8.24 10.22
N SER A 10 26.47 8.99 9.90
CA SER A 10 25.09 8.54 9.98
C SER A 10 24.79 7.64 8.78
N ASN A 11 25.67 6.68 8.51
CA ASN A 11 25.50 5.64 7.52
C ASN A 11 25.53 4.27 8.22
N ALA A 12 24.80 4.16 9.33
CA ALA A 12 24.28 2.86 9.74
C ALA A 12 23.42 2.40 8.56
N ALA A 13 23.95 1.49 7.74
CA ALA A 13 23.25 0.94 6.60
C ALA A 13 21.85 0.53 7.08
N ALA A 14 20.82 1.16 6.51
CA ALA A 14 19.44 0.82 6.85
C ALA A 14 19.28 -0.71 6.73
N PRO A 15 18.55 -1.36 7.66
CA PRO A 15 18.29 -2.79 7.57
C PRO A 15 17.83 -3.13 6.15
N VAL A 16 18.43 -4.15 5.54
CA VAL A 16 18.08 -4.53 4.17
C VAL A 16 16.65 -5.07 4.18
N GLU A 17 15.72 -4.33 3.58
CA GLU A 17 14.34 -4.77 3.43
C GLU A 17 14.27 -6.02 2.54
N ASN A 18 13.55 -7.04 3.02
CA ASN A 18 13.34 -8.30 2.33
C ASN A 18 11.95 -8.86 2.64
N VAL A 19 11.07 -8.75 1.65
CA VAL A 19 9.67 -9.21 1.75
C VAL A 19 9.58 -10.73 2.00
N ALA A 20 10.49 -11.53 1.44
CA ALA A 20 10.47 -12.99 1.61
C ALA A 20 10.84 -13.41 3.04
N GLU A 21 11.65 -12.60 3.72
CA GLU A 21 12.09 -12.81 5.11
C GLU A 21 11.27 -11.98 6.11
N LEU A 22 10.19 -11.33 5.65
CA LEU A 22 9.32 -10.44 6.44
C LEU A 22 10.07 -9.28 7.11
N GLN A 23 11.09 -8.74 6.43
CA GLN A 23 11.87 -7.59 6.87
C GLN A 23 11.39 -6.35 6.10
N PHE A 24 10.50 -5.54 6.71
CA PHE A 24 9.85 -4.41 6.01
C PHE A 24 10.41 -3.04 6.35
N GLY A 25 11.15 -2.89 7.45
CA GLY A 25 11.61 -1.60 7.96
C GLY A 25 10.80 -1.11 9.18
N PRO A 26 11.36 -0.19 9.98
CA PRO A 26 10.75 0.27 11.23
C PRO A 26 9.42 1.00 11.05
N GLU A 27 9.19 1.65 9.91
CA GLU A 27 7.94 2.34 9.59
C GLU A 27 6.75 1.39 9.35
N PHE A 28 7.01 0.09 9.19
CA PHE A 28 6.01 -0.95 8.93
C PHE A 28 5.86 -1.93 10.11
N GLU A 29 6.36 -1.61 11.30
CA GLU A 29 6.19 -2.47 12.50
C GLU A 29 4.70 -2.73 12.83
N ASP A 30 3.85 -1.73 12.65
CA ASP A 30 2.39 -1.81 12.85
C ASP A 30 1.61 -1.76 11.52
N ILE A 31 2.14 -2.38 10.46
CA ILE A 31 1.55 -2.29 9.12
C ILE A 31 0.16 -2.92 9.05
N HIS A 32 -0.80 -2.18 8.47
CA HIS A 32 -2.09 -2.73 8.04
C HIS A 32 -2.05 -3.00 6.54
N ILE A 33 -2.09 -4.28 6.16
CA ILE A 33 -2.04 -4.72 4.76
C ILE A 33 -3.44 -4.57 4.15
N LEU A 34 -3.52 -3.95 2.98
CA LEU A 34 -4.76 -3.80 2.22
C LEU A 34 -4.72 -4.62 0.93
N SER A 35 -5.77 -5.40 0.69
CA SER A 35 -5.97 -6.12 -0.56
C SER A 35 -6.35 -5.16 -1.69
N ASN A 36 -6.11 -5.56 -2.95
CA ASN A 36 -6.51 -4.75 -4.12
C ASN A 36 -8.01 -4.42 -4.11
N ALA A 37 -8.86 -5.31 -3.58
CA ALA A 37 -10.29 -5.09 -3.43
C ALA A 37 -10.58 -3.95 -2.44
N GLN A 38 -9.95 -4.00 -1.26
CA GLN A 38 -10.08 -2.94 -0.24
C GLN A 38 -9.58 -1.60 -0.77
N VAL A 39 -8.43 -1.58 -1.47
CA VAL A 39 -7.90 -0.36 -2.09
C VAL A 39 -8.85 0.18 -3.17
N ALA A 40 -9.47 -0.67 -3.99
CA ALA A 40 -10.44 -0.24 -4.99
C ALA A 40 -11.65 0.46 -4.38
N VAL A 41 -12.18 -0.07 -3.27
CA VAL A 41 -13.30 0.56 -2.53
C VAL A 41 -12.88 1.93 -1.97
N ILE A 42 -11.72 2.00 -1.31
CA ILE A 42 -11.19 3.25 -0.74
C ILE A 42 -11.03 4.31 -1.83
N LEU A 43 -10.40 3.95 -2.96
CA LEU A 43 -10.22 4.85 -4.10
C LEU A 43 -11.54 5.26 -4.75
N GLN A 44 -12.60 4.45 -4.68
CA GLN A 44 -13.91 4.87 -5.18
C GLN A 44 -14.55 5.91 -4.25
N VAL A 45 -14.47 5.71 -2.93
CA VAL A 45 -15.03 6.63 -1.93
C VAL A 45 -14.29 7.97 -1.94
N SER A 46 -12.95 7.96 -2.01
CA SER A 46 -12.16 9.19 -2.07
C SER A 46 -12.33 9.96 -3.38
N ALA A 47 -12.55 9.27 -4.50
CA ALA A 47 -12.82 9.92 -5.79
C ALA A 47 -14.14 10.70 -5.74
N ASN A 48 -15.19 10.11 -5.16
CA ASN A 48 -16.48 10.79 -4.97
C ASN A 48 -16.33 12.04 -4.09
N SER A 49 -15.48 11.97 -3.06
CA SER A 49 -15.19 13.10 -2.18
C SER A 49 -14.43 14.22 -2.90
N ALA A 50 -13.44 13.87 -3.75
CA ALA A 50 -12.69 14.85 -4.54
C ALA A 50 -13.58 15.59 -5.55
N VAL A 51 -14.52 14.89 -6.20
CA VAL A 51 -15.52 15.51 -7.09
C VAL A 51 -16.38 16.52 -6.32
N ASN A 52 -16.81 16.18 -5.11
CA ASN A 52 -17.60 17.09 -4.26
C ASN A 52 -16.81 18.33 -3.82
N ARG A 53 -15.48 18.27 -3.82
CA ARG A 53 -14.57 19.37 -3.44
C ARG A 53 -13.96 20.10 -4.64
N ASP A 54 -14.35 19.75 -5.88
CA ASP A 54 -13.76 20.26 -7.12
C ASP A 54 -12.22 20.08 -7.20
N GLU A 55 -11.73 18.98 -6.62
CA GLU A 55 -10.31 18.62 -6.61
C GLU A 55 -9.99 17.69 -7.79
N GLU A 56 -8.92 17.98 -8.53
CA GLU A 56 -8.47 17.10 -9.61
C GLU A 56 -7.64 15.93 -9.07
N LEU A 57 -8.07 14.70 -9.41
CA LEU A 57 -7.31 13.49 -9.11
C LEU A 57 -6.02 13.44 -9.93
N ASN A 58 -4.88 13.31 -9.25
CA ASN A 58 -3.57 13.28 -9.88
C ASN A 58 -3.32 11.99 -10.71
N GLU A 59 -2.21 11.97 -11.44
CA GLU A 59 -1.87 10.87 -12.34
C GLU A 59 -1.64 9.53 -11.62
N VAL A 60 -0.98 9.55 -10.46
CA VAL A 60 -0.73 8.35 -9.64
C VAL A 60 -2.06 7.72 -9.24
N TYR A 61 -3.01 8.55 -8.77
CA TYR A 61 -4.34 8.12 -8.40
C TYR A 61 -5.05 7.41 -9.56
N ARG A 62 -5.08 8.04 -10.75
CA ARG A 62 -5.72 7.46 -11.94
C ARG A 62 -5.07 6.14 -12.37
N LYS A 63 -3.73 6.04 -12.25
CA LYS A 63 -2.98 4.82 -12.56
C LYS A 63 -3.27 3.71 -11.56
N THR A 64 -3.27 4.00 -10.27
CA THR A 64 -3.58 3.04 -9.22
C THR A 64 -5.02 2.55 -9.33
N GLN A 65 -5.98 3.44 -9.54
CA GLN A 65 -7.39 3.07 -9.74
C GLN A 65 -7.56 2.11 -10.94
N LYS A 66 -6.89 2.38 -12.07
CA LYS A 66 -6.91 1.48 -13.23
C LYS A 66 -6.27 0.13 -12.92
N TYR A 67 -5.15 0.12 -12.20
CA TYR A 67 -4.46 -1.11 -11.80
C TYR A 67 -5.36 -1.96 -10.91
N VAL A 68 -5.86 -1.41 -9.80
CA VAL A 68 -6.69 -2.18 -8.87
C VAL A 68 -7.98 -2.64 -9.54
N ASN A 69 -8.65 -1.81 -10.36
CA ASN A 69 -9.84 -2.25 -11.08
C ASN A 69 -9.56 -3.42 -12.04
N ARG A 70 -8.38 -3.46 -12.66
CA ARG A 70 -7.97 -4.56 -13.54
C ARG A 70 -7.67 -5.85 -12.78
N PHE A 71 -7.03 -5.73 -11.61
CA PHE A 71 -6.54 -6.88 -10.83
C PHE A 71 -7.47 -7.28 -9.68
N ASN A 72 -8.55 -6.54 -9.44
CA ASN A 72 -9.61 -6.90 -8.50
C ASN A 72 -10.43 -8.11 -8.99
N THR A 73 -10.48 -8.33 -10.29
CA THR A 73 -11.26 -9.44 -10.91
C THR A 73 -10.38 -10.56 -11.45
N MET A 74 -9.06 -10.53 -11.24
CA MET A 74 -8.25 -11.70 -11.50
C MET A 74 -8.53 -12.71 -10.39
N THR A 75 -9.53 -13.56 -10.62
CA THR A 75 -9.72 -14.81 -9.91
C THR A 75 -8.35 -15.48 -9.86
N ASN A 76 -7.77 -15.56 -8.66
CA ASN A 76 -6.60 -16.39 -8.46
C ASN A 76 -7.08 -17.82 -8.71
N PRO A 77 -6.62 -18.51 -9.78
CA PRO A 77 -7.08 -19.86 -10.10
C PRO A 77 -6.70 -20.86 -8.99
N GLU A 78 -5.78 -20.53 -8.10
CA GLU A 78 -5.42 -21.35 -6.93
C GLU A 78 -6.27 -21.06 -5.68
N LYS A 79 -6.99 -19.93 -5.62
CA LYS A 79 -7.85 -19.53 -4.48
C LYS A 79 -9.35 -19.58 -4.79
N GLU A 80 -9.76 -20.29 -5.85
CA GLU A 80 -11.16 -20.33 -6.30
C GLU A 80 -12.16 -20.92 -5.27
N HIS A 81 -11.68 -21.45 -4.12
CA HIS A 81 -12.52 -22.22 -3.21
C HIS A 81 -12.59 -21.82 -1.73
N GLN A 82 -11.91 -20.77 -1.22
CA GLN A 82 -11.83 -20.69 0.26
C GLN A 82 -11.89 -19.36 1.03
N GLU A 83 -11.75 -18.16 0.46
CA GLU A 83 -11.56 -16.98 1.35
C GLU A 83 -12.42 -15.74 1.08
N LEU A 84 -13.17 -15.65 -0.02
CA LEU A 84 -13.91 -14.42 -0.34
C LEU A 84 -15.19 -14.20 0.50
N VAL A 85 -15.63 -15.18 1.28
CA VAL A 85 -16.85 -15.06 2.10
C VAL A 85 -16.56 -14.58 3.52
N ASP A 86 -15.36 -14.84 4.07
CA ASP A 86 -15.06 -14.58 5.49
C ASP A 86 -14.50 -13.17 5.77
N GLU A 87 -13.98 -12.46 4.76
CA GLU A 87 -13.44 -11.09 4.95
C GLU A 87 -14.52 -10.00 5.06
N LEU A 88 -15.74 -10.24 4.54
CA LEU A 88 -16.83 -9.26 4.60
C LEU A 88 -17.57 -9.27 5.95
N ASP A 89 -17.61 -10.42 6.65
CA ASP A 89 -18.31 -10.56 7.94
C ASP A 89 -17.47 -10.08 9.13
N ASN A 90 -16.15 -9.92 8.98
CA ASN A 90 -15.25 -9.43 10.04
C ASN A 90 -15.13 -7.89 10.10
N LEU A 91 -15.98 -7.16 9.36
CA LEU A 91 -16.03 -5.68 9.34
C LEU A 91 -17.28 -5.09 10.05
N GLN A 92 -18.00 -5.89 10.85
CA GLN A 92 -19.05 -5.43 11.79
C GLN A 92 -18.58 -5.49 13.24
#